data_AF-A0A2V8T9Y4-F1
#
_entry.id   AF-A0A2V8T9Y4-F1
#
_cell.length_a   1.000
_cell.length_b   1.000
_cell.length_c   1.000
_cell.angle_alpha   90.00
_cell.angle_beta   90.00
_cell.angle_gamma   90.00
#
_symmetry.space_group_name_H-M   'P 1'
#
loop_
_entity.id
_entity.type
_entity.pdbx_description
1 polymer ?
#
loop_
_entity_poly.entity_id
_entity_poly.type
_entity_poly.pdbx_seq_one_letter_code
_entity_poly.pdbx_strand_id
1 'polypeptide(L)'
;MRELTDRGSLERFMKALGQAAASEVSVYFTGGATAVLLGWRPTTIDVDLKIAPEEESLFRALPSLKESLRINIELACPADFIPELPGWRERSLFIQQEGRVAFLHYDLYAQALAKIERAHARDTADVREMIRRG
;
A
#
# COMPACT_ATOMS: atom_id res chain seq x y z
N MET A 1 -13.19 -6.32 -16.23
CA MET A 1 -11.72 -6.47 -16.21
C MET A 1 -11.18 -5.32 -15.39
N ARG A 2 -10.33 -5.57 -14.38
CA ARG A 2 -9.76 -4.49 -13.58
C ARG A 2 -8.69 -3.74 -14.38
N GLU A 3 -8.61 -2.44 -14.18
CA GLU A 3 -7.65 -1.57 -14.87
C GLU A 3 -6.31 -1.57 -14.11
N LEU A 4 -5.22 -1.26 -14.82
CA LEU A 4 -3.93 -1.04 -14.16
C LEU A 4 -4.02 0.21 -13.30
N THR A 5 -3.49 0.13 -12.08
CA THR A 5 -3.53 1.23 -11.12
C THR A 5 -2.31 2.13 -11.30
N ASP A 6 -2.53 3.39 -11.68
CA ASP A 6 -1.51 4.45 -11.74
C ASP A 6 -1.55 5.35 -10.50
N ARG A 7 -0.71 6.40 -10.48
CA ARG A 7 -0.68 7.38 -9.38
C ARG A 7 -2.02 8.08 -9.19
N GLY A 8 -2.68 8.50 -10.26
CA GLY A 8 -3.96 9.20 -10.18
C GLY A 8 -5.07 8.31 -9.61
N SER A 9 -5.04 7.01 -9.92
CA SER A 9 -5.93 6.01 -9.32
C SER A 9 -5.69 5.87 -7.81
N LEU A 10 -4.42 5.86 -7.36
CA LEU A 10 -4.08 5.82 -5.93
C LEU A 10 -4.52 7.10 -5.20
N GLU A 11 -4.36 8.28 -5.81
CA GLU A 11 -4.84 9.55 -5.24
C GLU A 11 -6.36 9.58 -5.08
N ARG A 12 -7.10 9.14 -6.12
CA ARG A 12 -8.57 9.00 -6.03
C ARG A 12 -8.98 7.99 -4.96
N PHE A 13 -8.25 6.88 -4.86
CA PHE A 13 -8.49 5.88 -3.83
C PHE A 13 -8.27 6.42 -2.42
N MET A 14 -7.13 7.10 -2.16
CA MET A 14 -6.85 7.69 -0.84
C MET A 14 -7.92 8.69 -0.43
N LYS A 15 -8.32 9.58 -1.33
CA LYS A 15 -9.38 10.57 -1.08
C LYS A 15 -10.71 9.90 -0.75
N ALA A 16 -11.12 8.90 -1.54
CA ALA A 16 -12.40 8.22 -1.33
C ALA A 16 -12.40 7.38 -0.05
N LEU A 17 -11.29 6.70 0.27
CA LEU A 17 -11.16 5.94 1.51
C LEU A 17 -11.12 6.85 2.73
N GLY A 18 -10.44 7.99 2.65
CA GLY A 18 -10.37 9.00 3.71
C GLY A 18 -11.74 9.58 4.11
N GLN A 19 -12.67 9.64 3.16
CA GLN A 19 -14.06 10.05 3.42
C GLN A 19 -14.89 8.99 4.16
N ALA A 20 -14.48 7.71 4.11
CA ALA A 20 -15.21 6.63 4.74
C ALA A 20 -14.88 6.46 6.23
N ALA A 21 -13.71 6.91 6.68
CA ALA A 21 -13.20 6.65 8.03
C ALA A 21 -14.04 7.30 9.15
N ALA A 22 -14.46 6.49 10.12
CA ALA A 22 -15.15 6.94 11.32
C ALA A 22 -14.21 7.42 12.45
N SER A 23 -12.96 6.94 12.47
CA SER A 23 -11.97 7.22 13.53
C SER A 23 -10.57 7.42 12.93
N GLU A 24 -9.61 7.83 13.76
CA GLU A 24 -8.21 7.95 13.36
C GLU A 24 -7.60 6.58 13.07
N VAL A 25 -7.02 6.42 11.88
CA VAL A 25 -6.47 5.15 11.41
C VAL A 25 -5.31 5.38 10.44
N SER A 26 -4.36 4.45 10.41
CA SER A 26 -3.28 4.44 9.42
C SER A 26 -3.50 3.36 8.37
N VAL A 27 -3.29 3.71 7.11
CA VAL A 27 -3.27 2.80 5.97
C VAL A 27 -1.86 2.75 5.42
N TYR A 28 -1.28 1.56 5.39
CA TYR A 28 0.08 1.32 4.93
C TYR A 28 0.03 0.65 3.56
N PHE A 29 0.43 1.37 2.51
CA PHE A 29 0.62 0.78 1.19
C PHE A 29 1.85 -0.09 1.14
N THR A 30 1.77 -1.17 0.39
CA THR A 30 2.86 -2.13 0.22
C THR A 30 3.09 -2.43 -1.27
N GLY A 31 4.18 -3.13 -1.56
CA GLY A 31 4.51 -3.67 -2.87
C GLY A 31 4.36 -2.64 -3.99
N GLY A 32 3.45 -2.95 -4.91
CA GLY A 32 3.30 -2.20 -6.13
C GLY A 32 2.78 -0.78 -5.99
N ALA A 33 1.89 -0.55 -5.03
CA ALA A 33 1.38 0.79 -4.74
C ALA A 33 2.51 1.71 -4.24
N THR A 34 3.40 1.17 -3.39
CA THR A 34 4.62 1.88 -2.97
C THR A 34 5.50 2.23 -4.17
N ALA A 35 5.75 1.27 -5.07
CA ALA A 35 6.57 1.51 -6.26
C ALA A 35 5.99 2.60 -7.19
N VAL A 36 4.66 2.66 -7.36
CA VAL A 36 4.01 3.71 -8.16
C VAL A 36 4.12 5.08 -7.48
N LEU A 37 3.84 5.16 -6.18
CA LEU A 37 3.87 6.41 -5.42
C LEU A 37 5.27 6.98 -5.21
N LEU A 38 6.32 6.15 -5.23
CA LEU A 38 7.72 6.60 -5.23
C LEU A 38 8.28 6.83 -6.66
N GLY A 39 7.48 6.61 -7.71
CA GLY A 39 7.87 6.88 -9.09
C GLY A 39 8.88 5.87 -9.66
N TRP A 40 8.87 4.64 -9.15
CA TRP A 40 9.70 3.52 -9.63
C TRP A 40 9.11 2.89 -10.90
N ARG A 41 7.78 2.87 -10.99
CA ARG A 41 7.04 2.37 -12.14
C ARG A 41 5.75 3.16 -12.36
N PRO A 42 5.21 3.18 -13.59
CA PRO A 42 4.01 3.97 -13.89
C PRO A 42 2.73 3.35 -13.34
N THR A 43 2.66 2.02 -13.20
CA THR A 43 1.45 1.31 -12.79
C THR A 43 1.70 0.05 -11.96
N THR A 44 0.66 -0.45 -11.28
CA THR A 44 0.61 -1.73 -10.59
C THR A 44 -0.70 -2.46 -10.90
N ILE A 45 -0.71 -3.79 -10.76
CA ILE A 45 -1.92 -4.59 -10.95
C ILE A 45 -2.80 -4.45 -9.70
N ASP A 46 -2.18 -4.60 -8.53
CA ASP A 46 -2.86 -4.64 -7.24
C ASP A 46 -2.40 -3.50 -6.32
N VAL A 47 -3.35 -3.04 -5.50
CA VAL A 47 -3.15 -2.12 -4.40
C VAL A 47 -3.17 -2.92 -3.10
N ASP A 48 -1.98 -3.33 -2.68
CA ASP A 48 -1.77 -4.05 -1.43
C ASP A 48 -1.70 -3.06 -0.27
N LEU A 49 -2.48 -3.29 0.79
CA LEU A 49 -2.50 -2.42 1.96
C LEU A 49 -2.74 -3.14 3.28
N LYS A 50 -2.28 -2.52 4.37
CA LYS A 50 -2.62 -2.85 5.76
C LYS A 50 -3.36 -1.68 6.40
N ILE A 51 -4.42 -1.96 7.15
CA ILE A 51 -5.13 -0.98 7.97
C ILE A 51 -4.75 -1.24 9.44
N ALA A 52 -4.31 -0.21 10.17
CA ALA A 52 -4.03 -0.33 11.61
C ALA A 52 -4.30 0.99 12.37
N PRO A 53 -5.04 0.95 13.49
CA PRO A 53 -5.81 -0.19 14.00
C PRO A 53 -6.90 -0.64 13.01
N GLU A 54 -7.48 -1.82 13.22
CA GLU A 54 -8.62 -2.27 12.41
C GLU A 54 -9.78 -1.27 12.52
N GLU A 55 -10.38 -0.92 11.38
CA GLU A 55 -11.44 0.06 11.31
C GLU A 55 -12.54 -0.45 10.37
N GLU A 56 -13.72 -0.71 10.94
CA GLU A 56 -14.80 -1.43 10.25
C GLU A 56 -15.39 -0.63 9.09
N SER A 57 -15.48 0.69 9.20
CA SER A 57 -16.03 1.54 8.13
C SER A 57 -15.18 1.48 6.86
N LEU A 58 -13.85 1.41 7.00
CA LEU A 58 -12.93 1.22 5.89
C LEU A 58 -13.12 -0.16 5.25
N PHE A 59 -13.16 -1.24 6.04
CA PHE A 59 -13.38 -2.59 5.49
C PHE A 59 -14.68 -2.71 4.71
N ARG A 60 -15.76 -2.06 5.19
CA ARG A 60 -17.05 -2.01 4.47
C ARG A 60 -16.98 -1.19 3.19
N ALA A 61 -16.12 -0.17 3.13
CA ALA A 61 -15.94 0.68 1.95
C ALA A 61 -15.09 0.04 0.86
N LEU A 62 -14.11 -0.81 1.19
CA LEU A 62 -13.18 -1.40 0.22
C LEU A 62 -13.87 -2.08 -0.98
N PRO A 63 -14.91 -2.93 -0.82
CA PRO A 63 -15.58 -3.57 -1.97
C PRO A 63 -16.21 -2.57 -2.95
N SER A 64 -16.86 -1.51 -2.46
CA SER A 64 -17.49 -0.51 -3.35
C SER A 64 -16.47 0.40 -4.02
N LEU A 65 -15.38 0.72 -3.33
CA LEU A 65 -14.27 1.50 -3.90
C LEU A 65 -13.54 0.73 -5.01
N LYS A 66 -13.33 -0.58 -4.80
CA LYS A 66 -12.74 -1.49 -5.79
C LYS A 66 -13.51 -1.46 -7.11
N GLU A 67 -14.84 -1.53 -7.04
CA GLU A 67 -15.70 -1.51 -8.22
C GLU A 67 -15.81 -0.12 -8.86
N SER A 68 -16.01 0.93 -8.05
CA SER A 68 -16.19 2.30 -8.57
C SER A 68 -14.91 2.88 -9.18
N LEU A 69 -13.73 2.53 -8.65
CA LEU A 69 -12.44 2.97 -9.17
C LEU A 69 -11.81 1.97 -10.15
N ARG A 70 -12.41 0.79 -10.33
CA ARG A 70 -11.95 -0.29 -11.21
C ARG A 70 -10.52 -0.79 -10.95
N ILE A 71 -10.04 -0.65 -9.72
CA ILE A 71 -8.71 -1.13 -9.27
C ILE A 71 -8.81 -2.49 -8.60
N ASN A 72 -7.71 -3.22 -8.46
CA ASN A 72 -7.65 -4.35 -7.52
C ASN A 72 -7.11 -3.89 -6.17
N ILE A 73 -7.77 -4.28 -5.09
CA ILE A 73 -7.34 -4.02 -3.72
C ILE A 73 -7.24 -5.35 -3.00
N GLU A 74 -6.13 -5.53 -2.28
CA GLU A 74 -5.83 -6.71 -1.48
C GLU A 74 -5.33 -6.29 -0.09
N LEU A 75 -5.85 -6.97 0.94
CA LEU A 75 -5.40 -6.82 2.32
C LEU A 75 -4.20 -7.74 2.53
N ALA A 76 -3.05 -7.30 2.03
CA ALA A 76 -1.79 -8.03 2.07
C ALA A 76 -0.65 -7.10 2.47
N CYS A 77 0.24 -7.60 3.33
CA CYS A 77 1.37 -6.84 3.84
C CYS A 77 2.60 -7.73 4.06
N PRO A 78 3.79 -7.14 4.29
CA PRO A 78 5.00 -7.92 4.54
C PRO A 78 4.87 -8.95 5.69
N ALA A 79 4.07 -8.65 6.71
CA ALA A 79 3.86 -9.52 7.87
C ALA A 79 3.19 -10.88 7.53
N ASP A 80 2.59 -10.99 6.33
CA ASP A 80 2.00 -12.24 5.85
C ASP A 80 3.05 -13.22 5.29
N PHE A 81 4.28 -12.75 5.08
CA PHE A 81 5.38 -13.52 4.48
C PHE A 81 6.60 -13.63 5.40
N ILE A 82 6.85 -12.61 6.22
CA ILE A 82 7.97 -12.55 7.17
C ILE A 82 7.48 -12.05 8.53
N PRO A 83 8.18 -12.33 9.65
CA PRO A 83 7.87 -11.69 10.93
C PRO A 83 7.91 -10.15 10.84
N GLU A 84 7.03 -9.46 11.57
CA GLU A 84 7.09 -7.99 11.67
C GLU A 84 8.46 -7.55 12.18
N LEU A 85 9.13 -6.65 11.45
CA LEU A 85 10.41 -6.11 11.87
C LEU A 85 10.22 -5.18 13.06
N PRO A 86 11.06 -5.26 14.11
CA PRO A 86 11.04 -4.27 15.19
C PRO A 86 11.18 -2.86 14.62
N GLY A 87 10.34 -1.93 15.06
CA GLY A 87 10.39 -0.53 14.62
C GLY A 87 9.78 -0.24 13.24
N TRP A 88 9.03 -1.17 12.62
CA TRP A 88 8.51 -0.99 11.27
C TRP A 88 7.53 0.20 11.16
N ARG A 89 6.75 0.48 12.21
CA ARG A 89 5.78 1.59 12.22
C ARG A 89 6.50 2.93 12.19
N GLU A 90 7.57 3.05 12.98
CA GLU A 90 8.40 4.24 13.12
C GLU A 90 9.21 4.51 11.84
N ARG A 91 9.58 3.46 11.10
CA ARG A 91 10.23 3.58 9.78
C ARG A 91 9.26 3.76 8.61
N SER A 92 7.96 3.62 8.83
CA SER A 92 6.97 3.77 7.77
C SER A 92 6.91 5.23 7.31
N LEU A 93 6.99 5.44 6.00
CA LEU A 93 7.13 6.78 5.42
C LEU A 93 5.76 7.39 5.17
N PHE A 94 5.48 8.57 5.73
CA PHE A 94 4.23 9.29 5.49
C PHE A 94 4.09 9.69 4.01
N ILE A 95 2.87 9.56 3.48
CA ILE A 95 2.50 9.95 2.12
C ILE A 95 1.62 11.19 2.17
N GLN A 96 0.44 11.06 2.78
CA GLN A 96 -0.54 12.14 2.93
C GLN A 96 -1.61 11.81 3.98
N GLN A 97 -2.39 12.81 4.35
CA GLN A 97 -3.55 12.68 5.25
C GLN A 97 -4.83 12.98 4.47
N GLU A 98 -5.83 12.11 4.54
CA GLU A 98 -7.18 12.37 4.03
C GLU A 98 -8.19 12.17 5.16
N GLY A 99 -8.77 13.27 5.65
CA GLY A 99 -9.67 13.23 6.80
C GLY A 99 -8.97 12.64 8.03
N ARG A 100 -9.48 11.50 8.52
CA ARG A 100 -8.95 10.78 9.70
C ARG A 100 -7.95 9.68 9.32
N VAL A 101 -7.66 9.49 8.03
CA VAL A 101 -6.76 8.44 7.56
C VAL A 101 -5.38 9.01 7.23
N ALA A 102 -4.36 8.52 7.94
CA ALA A 102 -2.96 8.72 7.57
C ALA A 102 -2.55 7.64 6.56
N PHE A 103 -2.05 8.03 5.40
CA PHE A 103 -1.49 7.11 4.41
C PHE A 103 0.03 7.10 4.53
N LEU A 104 0.59 5.89 4.63
CA LEU A 104 2.02 5.67 4.74
C LEU A 104 2.47 4.56 3.78
N HIS A 105 3.75 4.53 3.46
CA HIS A 105 4.41 3.33 2.96
C HIS A 105 4.70 2.42 4.15
N TYR A 106 4.39 1.13 4.03
CA TYR A 106 4.92 0.14 4.98
C TYR A 106 6.45 0.17 4.94
N ASP A 107 7.11 -0.11 6.07
CA ASP A 107 8.57 -0.17 6.20
C ASP A 107 9.26 -0.77 4.96
N LEU A 108 10.09 0.03 4.28
CA LEU A 108 10.71 -0.36 3.02
C LEU A 108 11.64 -1.57 3.18
N TYR A 109 12.27 -1.73 4.37
CA TYR A 109 13.08 -2.91 4.67
C TYR A 109 12.24 -4.19 4.73
N ALA A 110 11.09 -4.14 5.40
CA ALA A 110 10.17 -5.26 5.45
C ALA A 110 9.60 -5.59 4.06
N GLN A 111 9.28 -4.57 3.25
CA GLN A 111 8.85 -4.78 1.87
C GLN A 111 9.95 -5.45 1.03
N ALA A 112 11.22 -5.04 1.18
CA ALA A 112 12.35 -5.65 0.48
C ALA A 112 12.55 -7.11 0.88
N LEU A 113 12.54 -7.40 2.18
CA LEU A 113 12.72 -8.77 2.69
C LEU A 113 11.57 -9.69 2.28
N ALA A 114 10.32 -9.24 2.36
CA ALA A 114 9.16 -10.02 1.91
C ALA A 114 9.22 -10.31 0.39
N LYS A 115 9.71 -9.34 -0.39
CA LYS A 115 9.97 -9.51 -1.82
C LYS A 115 11.06 -10.54 -2.12
N ILE A 116 12.13 -10.56 -1.33
CA ILE A 116 13.20 -11.56 -1.43
C ILE A 116 12.67 -12.95 -1.09
N GLU A 117 11.89 -13.07 -0.01
CA GLU A 117 11.29 -14.34 0.44
C GLU A 117 10.36 -14.95 -0.63
N ARG A 118 9.56 -14.11 -1.28
CA ARG A 118 8.63 -14.55 -2.35
C ARG A 118 9.32 -14.88 -3.67
N ALA A 119 10.50 -14.31 -3.91
CA ALA A 119 11.36 -14.57 -5.06
C ALA A 119 10.69 -14.43 -6.45
N HIS A 120 9.70 -13.55 -6.64
CA HIS A 120 9.13 -13.32 -7.98
C HIS A 120 10.05 -12.45 -8.86
N ALA A 121 10.07 -12.68 -10.17
CA ALA A 121 10.95 -11.94 -11.10
C ALA A 121 10.74 -10.41 -11.07
N ARG A 122 9.50 -9.94 -10.84
CA ARG A 122 9.17 -8.51 -10.72
C ARG A 122 9.69 -7.91 -9.41
N ASP A 123 9.84 -8.72 -8.36
CA ASP A 123 10.29 -8.28 -7.04
C ASP A 123 11.78 -7.91 -7.05
N THR A 124 12.61 -8.59 -7.84
CA THR A 124 14.04 -8.28 -7.97
C THR A 124 14.28 -6.88 -8.55
N ALA A 125 13.42 -6.43 -9.47
CA ALA A 125 13.52 -5.09 -10.05
C ALA A 125 13.18 -4.01 -9.02
N ASP A 126 12.10 -4.21 -8.25
CA ASP A 126 11.70 -3.28 -7.18
C ASP A 126 12.79 -3.18 -6.09
N VAL A 127 13.43 -4.30 -5.70
CA VAL A 127 14.52 -4.28 -4.69
C VAL A 127 15.77 -3.55 -5.19
N ARG A 128 16.14 -3.71 -6.47
CA ARG A 128 17.24 -2.92 -7.06
C ARG A 128 16.95 -1.43 -7.04
N GLU A 129 15.69 -1.07 -7.25
CA GLU A 129 15.24 0.32 -7.21
C GLU A 129 15.36 0.91 -5.81
N MET A 130 14.94 0.16 -4.78
CA MET A 130 15.15 0.49 -3.36
C MET A 130 16.63 0.76 -3.07
N ILE A 131 17.51 -0.21 -3.39
CA ILE A 131 18.96 -0.07 -3.14
C ILE A 131 19.56 1.17 -3.81
N ARG A 132 19.14 1.47 -5.04
CA ARG A 132 19.68 2.60 -5.81
C ARG A 132 19.19 3.97 -5.30
N ARG A 133 18.03 4.05 -4.62
CA ARG A 133 17.47 5.32 -4.13
C ARG A 133 17.57 5.53 -2.62
N GLY A 134 17.95 4.51 -1.85
CA GLY A 134 18.13 4.57 -0.38
C GLY A 134 16.86 4.26 0.38
#